data_AF-A0A9X2LLH2-F1
#
_entry.id   AF-A0A9X2LLH2-F1
#
_cell.length_a   1.000
_cell.length_b   1.000
_cell.length_c   1.000
_cell.angle_alpha   90.00
_cell.angle_beta   90.00
_cell.angle_gamma   90.00
#
_symmetry.space_group_name_H-M   'P 1'
#
loop_
_entity.id
_entity.type
_entity.pdbx_description
1 polymer ?
#
loop_
_entity_poly.entity_id
_entity_poly.type
_entity_poly.pdbx_seq_one_letter_code
_entity_poly.pdbx_strand_id
1 'polypeptide(L)'
;MRSLLKEAGAYMVIVLPDDTALLRRLEQDLHVSPITCEPPPSSVFGSRFEAVVPDQHERERLLAALDSHLLEELLVSELVPAEVVELVTAIVTADGDATALGDLRARLSYRVEQEVPELIAGLRNDPDALAFLLAACVYEGLDYRIVREEADRLLELSEGRLTAVLPVTDSEGTRNKERPNPDFIFRRPLTELLHAVRASRQTREIRTEGAYAHSVESVAFVRHRQAEAVLRHVWREYGQLSELLVRWLREVNRDSELTLPVGRVMGRATSWGGGRRALRHIQALAESERTTSRLIAAHALGIAAEDPVLVAEVRYRLQRWSLTVSPHLRTTVAYACGAEFGLSRPDVALRLLHTLIRGVRTEVGEDEGQARIRLAVKVATLRLFQDGKEEIVFGRLLDWLSMDEADAEQLLELFGELLQLPEWFQRQLADETDQGRLITGLIRWSLNSDSSFDVTCRALLHWADWGRWDETLSRAVERLFTALARSMQHGEFRLFVELGERGFDGWVGRDIARTSLNRWRNGEQGEAA
;
A
#
# COMPACT_ATOMS: atom_id res chain seq x y z
N MET A 1 13.87 -30.43 47.25
CA MET A 1 13.08 -29.72 46.20
C MET A 1 12.58 -30.69 45.13
N ARG A 2 13.43 -31.27 44.27
CA ARG A 2 12.99 -32.16 43.15
C ARG A 2 12.16 -33.37 43.58
N SER A 3 12.44 -33.95 44.75
CA SER A 3 11.62 -35.02 45.37
C SER A 3 10.23 -34.51 45.77
N LEU A 4 10.17 -33.43 46.54
CA LEU A 4 8.92 -32.80 47.02
C LEU A 4 8.00 -32.38 45.88
N LEU A 5 8.55 -31.81 44.80
CA LEU A 5 7.79 -31.48 43.58
C LEU A 5 7.19 -32.74 42.93
N LYS A 6 7.95 -33.83 42.89
CA LYS A 6 7.50 -35.11 42.32
C LYS A 6 6.43 -35.79 43.19
N GLU A 7 6.54 -35.71 44.51
CA GLU A 7 5.53 -36.20 45.47
C GLU A 7 4.23 -35.39 45.40
N ALA A 8 4.33 -34.07 45.17
CA ALA A 8 3.17 -33.19 45.03
C ALA A 8 2.56 -33.16 43.60
N GLY A 9 3.14 -33.86 42.63
CA GLY A 9 2.72 -33.78 41.21
C GLY A 9 2.91 -32.38 40.59
N ALA A 10 3.78 -31.55 41.15
CA ALA A 10 3.93 -30.14 40.82
C ALA A 10 5.16 -29.87 39.94
N TYR A 11 5.05 -28.86 39.07
CA TYR A 11 6.12 -28.37 38.22
C TYR A 11 6.61 -27.01 38.73
N MET A 12 7.93 -26.80 38.73
CA MET A 12 8.52 -25.49 39.01
C MET A 12 8.80 -24.78 37.69
N VAL A 13 8.06 -23.71 37.43
CA VAL A 13 8.29 -22.81 36.29
C VAL A 13 9.21 -21.68 36.78
N ILE A 14 10.33 -21.48 36.09
CA ILE A 14 11.21 -20.32 36.30
C ILE A 14 10.98 -19.39 35.11
N VAL A 15 10.38 -18.22 35.35
CA VAL A 15 10.27 -17.16 34.35
C VAL A 15 11.57 -16.35 34.41
N LEU A 16 12.15 -16.09 33.24
CA LEU A 16 13.42 -15.40 33.06
C LEU A 16 13.17 -14.10 32.28
N PRO A 17 13.96 -13.03 32.51
CA PRO A 17 13.97 -11.90 31.59
C PRO A 17 14.47 -12.34 30.22
N ASP A 18 13.97 -11.70 29.15
CA ASP A 18 14.42 -11.93 27.77
C ASP A 18 15.80 -11.29 27.54
N ASP A 19 16.83 -11.97 28.05
CA ASP A 19 18.24 -11.58 27.96
C ASP A 19 19.02 -12.69 27.23
N THR A 20 19.45 -12.41 26.00
CA THR A 20 20.21 -13.34 25.16
C THR A 20 21.55 -13.78 25.77
N ALA A 21 22.17 -12.98 26.64
CA ALA A 21 23.36 -13.38 27.38
C ALA A 21 23.01 -14.39 28.50
N LEU A 22 21.85 -14.22 29.13
CA LEU A 22 21.35 -15.13 30.17
C LEU A 22 20.86 -16.45 29.56
N LEU A 23 20.16 -16.40 28.42
CA LEU A 23 19.78 -17.57 27.63
C LEU A 23 21.00 -18.40 27.19
N ARG A 24 22.04 -17.76 26.62
CA ARG A 24 23.28 -18.47 26.25
C ARG A 24 23.94 -19.16 27.44
N ARG A 25 23.96 -18.52 28.61
CA ARG A 25 24.55 -19.12 29.82
C ARG A 25 23.73 -20.29 30.35
N LEU A 26 22.41 -20.28 30.22
CA LEU A 26 21.57 -21.44 30.55
C LEU A 26 21.85 -22.64 29.64
N GLU A 27 22.05 -22.41 28.34
CA GLU A 27 22.39 -23.49 27.40
C GLU A 27 23.84 -24.00 27.58
N GLN A 28 24.80 -23.09 27.81
CA GLN A 28 26.22 -23.42 27.96
C GLN A 28 26.57 -23.99 29.33
N ASP A 29 26.16 -23.33 30.42
CA ASP A 29 26.57 -23.66 31.80
C ASP A 29 25.65 -24.72 32.45
N LEU A 30 24.38 -24.81 32.00
CA LEU A 30 23.34 -25.64 32.63
C LEU A 30 22.67 -26.65 31.68
N HIS A 31 22.94 -26.57 30.38
CA HIS A 31 22.33 -27.41 29.34
C HIS A 31 20.79 -27.43 29.38
N VAL A 32 20.20 -26.29 29.74
CA VAL A 32 18.75 -26.06 29.70
C VAL A 32 18.44 -25.14 28.54
N SER A 33 17.70 -25.64 27.55
CA SER A 33 17.03 -24.79 26.55
C SER A 33 15.68 -24.33 27.10
N PRO A 34 15.48 -23.03 27.35
CA PRO A 34 14.20 -22.49 27.81
C PRO A 34 13.11 -22.67 26.74
N ILE A 35 11.87 -22.85 27.17
CA ILE A 35 10.72 -22.91 26.26
C ILE A 35 10.19 -21.49 26.09
N THR A 36 10.36 -20.90 24.90
CA THR A 36 9.69 -19.65 24.54
C THR A 36 8.18 -19.89 24.52
N CYS A 37 7.43 -19.07 25.25
CA CYS A 37 5.98 -19.15 25.32
C CYS A 37 5.39 -17.89 24.70
N GLU A 38 4.83 -18.04 23.50
CA GLU A 38 4.12 -17.00 22.75
C GLU A 38 2.61 -17.33 22.77
N PRO A 39 1.91 -17.07 23.88
CA PRO A 39 0.47 -17.27 23.95
C PRO A 39 -0.24 -16.25 23.03
N PRO A 40 -1.28 -16.64 22.28
CA PRO A 40 -1.98 -15.72 21.39
C PRO A 40 -2.61 -14.57 22.20
N PRO A 41 -2.60 -13.32 21.69
CA PRO A 41 -3.01 -12.13 22.44
C PRO A 41 -4.42 -12.25 23.03
N SER A 42 -5.36 -12.86 22.30
CA SER A 42 -6.73 -13.13 22.74
C SER A 42 -6.82 -14.04 23.98
N SER A 43 -5.96 -15.05 24.10
CA SER A 43 -5.92 -15.94 25.27
C SER A 43 -5.30 -15.26 26.49
N VAL A 44 -4.28 -14.43 26.28
CA VAL A 44 -3.73 -13.58 27.36
C VAL A 44 -4.78 -12.57 27.81
N PHE A 45 -5.50 -11.97 26.86
CA PHE A 45 -6.54 -10.98 27.13
C PHE A 45 -7.66 -11.59 27.96
N GLY A 46 -8.26 -12.70 27.52
CA GLY A 46 -9.31 -13.39 28.26
C GLY A 46 -8.87 -13.79 29.68
N SER A 47 -7.71 -14.43 29.80
CA SER A 47 -7.16 -14.88 31.09
C SER A 47 -6.87 -13.71 32.04
N ARG A 48 -6.35 -12.60 31.51
CA ARG A 48 -6.00 -11.42 32.32
C ARG A 48 -7.24 -10.60 32.68
N PHE A 49 -8.19 -10.47 31.76
CA PHE A 49 -9.46 -9.77 31.99
C PHE A 49 -10.30 -10.49 33.04
N GLU A 50 -10.36 -11.82 33.00
CA GLU A 50 -10.96 -12.64 34.06
C GLU A 50 -10.26 -12.49 35.41
N ALA A 51 -8.92 -12.44 35.43
CA ALA A 51 -8.16 -12.27 36.68
C ALA A 51 -8.31 -10.88 37.32
N VAL A 52 -8.63 -9.84 36.52
CA VAL A 52 -8.83 -8.46 37.01
C VAL A 52 -10.30 -8.15 37.26
N VAL A 53 -11.22 -8.72 36.47
CA VAL A 53 -12.68 -8.60 36.62
C VAL A 53 -13.28 -10.01 36.69
N PRO A 54 -13.37 -10.61 37.90
CA PRO A 54 -13.85 -11.98 38.04
C PRO A 54 -15.32 -12.18 37.65
N ASP A 55 -16.16 -11.18 37.91
CA ASP A 55 -17.58 -11.25 37.54
C ASP A 55 -17.78 -11.25 36.02
N GLN A 56 -18.70 -12.08 35.55
CA GLN A 56 -19.00 -12.23 34.14
C GLN A 56 -19.87 -11.08 33.61
N HIS A 57 -20.86 -10.62 34.40
CA HIS A 57 -21.77 -9.56 33.94
C HIS A 57 -21.03 -8.23 33.80
N GLU A 58 -20.11 -7.94 34.72
CA GLU A 58 -19.25 -6.76 34.64
C GLU A 58 -18.26 -6.83 33.46
N ARG A 59 -17.70 -8.00 33.15
CA ARG A 59 -16.90 -8.20 31.93
C ARG A 59 -17.71 -7.94 30.67
N GLU A 60 -18.92 -8.49 30.58
CA GLU A 60 -19.82 -8.29 29.43
C GLU A 60 -20.25 -6.82 29.29
N ARG A 61 -20.53 -6.12 30.41
CA ARG A 61 -20.81 -4.67 30.42
C ARG A 61 -19.64 -3.86 29.87
N LEU A 62 -18.43 -4.10 30.37
CA LEU A 62 -17.24 -3.38 29.96
C LEU A 62 -16.90 -3.64 28.48
N LEU A 63 -17.05 -4.89 28.01
CA LEU A 63 -16.84 -5.25 26.60
C LEU A 63 -17.89 -4.64 25.67
N ALA A 64 -19.17 -4.60 26.08
CA ALA A 64 -20.25 -4.00 25.28
C ALA A 64 -20.16 -2.47 25.18
N ALA A 65 -19.41 -1.82 26.07
CA ALA A 65 -19.08 -0.40 25.99
C ALA A 65 -17.90 -0.11 25.03
N LEU A 66 -17.17 -1.14 24.59
CA LEU A 66 -16.15 -1.05 23.54
C LEU A 66 -16.82 -1.24 22.17
N ASP A 67 -16.34 -0.52 21.17
CA ASP A 67 -16.58 -0.90 19.78
C ASP A 67 -15.83 -2.22 19.52
N SER A 68 -16.58 -3.27 19.15
CA SER A 68 -16.03 -4.61 18.95
C SER A 68 -15.00 -4.65 17.83
N HIS A 69 -15.15 -3.82 16.78
CA HIS A 69 -14.17 -3.73 15.70
C HIS A 69 -12.85 -3.13 16.18
N LEU A 70 -12.88 -2.19 17.12
CA LEU A 70 -11.68 -1.59 17.71
C LEU A 70 -10.92 -2.57 18.61
N LEU A 71 -11.63 -3.41 19.38
CA LEU A 71 -11.00 -4.45 20.18
C LEU A 71 -10.41 -5.56 19.30
N GLU A 72 -11.10 -5.95 18.23
CA GLU A 72 -10.58 -6.89 17.23
C GLU A 72 -9.36 -6.32 16.49
N GLU A 73 -9.38 -5.07 16.00
CA GLU A 73 -8.21 -4.41 15.36
C GLU A 73 -6.97 -4.40 16.28
N LEU A 74 -7.19 -4.13 17.58
CA LEU A 74 -6.11 -4.13 18.58
C LEU A 74 -5.59 -5.54 18.90
N LEU A 75 -6.46 -6.56 19.01
CA LEU A 75 -6.05 -7.93 19.33
C LEU A 75 -5.56 -8.75 18.11
N VAL A 76 -5.88 -8.31 16.88
CA VAL A 76 -5.33 -8.83 15.62
C VAL A 76 -3.90 -8.33 15.37
N SER A 77 -3.55 -7.16 15.92
CA SER A 77 -2.14 -6.79 16.07
C SER A 77 -1.46 -7.76 17.05
N GLU A 78 -0.23 -8.20 16.78
CA GLU A 78 0.54 -9.10 17.65
C GLU A 78 1.00 -8.41 18.95
N LEU A 79 0.04 -8.01 19.80
CA LEU A 79 0.30 -7.40 21.09
C LEU A 79 1.01 -8.40 22.01
N VAL A 80 2.17 -8.01 22.53
CA VAL A 80 2.88 -8.85 23.50
C VAL A 80 2.11 -8.96 24.82
N PRO A 81 2.30 -10.02 25.62
CA PRO A 81 1.55 -10.22 26.85
C PRO A 81 1.55 -9.04 27.83
N ALA A 82 2.61 -8.22 27.83
CA ALA A 82 2.67 -6.98 28.61
C ALA A 82 1.70 -5.89 28.10
N GLU A 83 1.62 -5.68 26.78
CA GLU A 83 0.68 -4.73 26.16
C GLU A 83 -0.77 -5.19 26.34
N VAL A 84 -1.02 -6.51 26.29
CA VAL A 84 -2.34 -7.09 26.60
C VAL A 84 -2.74 -6.86 28.06
N VAL A 85 -1.78 -6.96 29.00
CA VAL A 85 -2.02 -6.62 30.42
C VAL A 85 -2.31 -5.13 30.59
N GLU A 86 -1.65 -4.25 29.85
CA GLU A 86 -1.93 -2.80 29.88
C GLU A 86 -3.29 -2.46 29.26
N LEU A 87 -3.64 -3.07 28.12
CA LEU A 87 -4.97 -2.95 27.48
C LEU A 87 -6.08 -3.34 28.44
N VAL A 88 -5.98 -4.52 29.09
CA VAL A 88 -6.92 -4.96 30.14
C VAL A 88 -6.98 -3.96 31.29
N THR A 89 -5.83 -3.53 31.81
CA THR A 89 -5.77 -2.59 32.94
C THR A 89 -6.47 -1.28 32.60
N ALA A 90 -6.29 -0.78 31.38
CA ALA A 90 -6.87 0.49 30.95
C ALA A 90 -8.36 0.39 30.59
N ILE A 91 -8.84 -0.72 30.02
CA ILE A 91 -10.30 -0.97 29.85
C ILE A 91 -10.99 -0.91 31.21
N VAL A 92 -10.41 -1.57 32.22
CA VAL A 92 -10.93 -1.55 33.60
C VAL A 92 -10.83 -0.16 34.24
N THR A 93 -9.77 0.60 33.95
CA THR A 93 -9.60 1.98 34.45
C THR A 93 -10.56 2.97 33.76
N ALA A 94 -10.97 2.69 32.52
CA ALA A 94 -11.88 3.53 31.74
C ALA A 94 -13.37 3.33 32.10
N ASP A 95 -13.73 2.23 32.77
CA ASP A 95 -15.09 1.93 33.24
C ASP A 95 -16.19 2.01 32.15
N GLY A 96 -15.83 1.75 30.90
CA GLY A 96 -16.72 1.84 29.74
C GLY A 96 -16.75 3.22 29.05
N ASP A 97 -15.90 4.17 29.41
CA ASP A 97 -15.69 5.38 28.62
C ASP A 97 -14.88 5.08 27.33
N ALA A 98 -15.58 4.99 26.20
CA ALA A 98 -14.98 4.79 24.88
C ALA A 98 -13.97 5.91 24.49
N THR A 99 -14.12 7.13 25.02
CA THR A 99 -13.23 8.26 24.68
C THR A 99 -11.87 8.14 25.36
N ALA A 100 -11.81 7.55 26.56
CA ALA A 100 -10.57 7.25 27.27
C ALA A 100 -9.69 6.20 26.56
N LEU A 101 -10.23 5.49 25.57
CA LEU A 101 -9.50 4.50 24.76
C LEU A 101 -8.91 5.07 23.47
N GLY A 102 -9.44 6.18 22.96
CA GLY A 102 -8.68 7.02 22.03
C GLY A 102 -7.36 7.50 22.67
N ASP A 103 -7.43 7.82 23.96
CA ASP A 103 -6.29 8.15 24.81
C ASP A 103 -5.38 6.94 25.09
N LEU A 104 -5.89 5.70 25.05
CA LEU A 104 -5.05 4.48 25.14
C LEU A 104 -4.06 4.39 23.98
N ARG A 105 -4.51 4.66 22.74
CA ARG A 105 -3.67 4.64 21.55
C ARG A 105 -2.54 5.68 21.65
N ALA A 106 -2.83 6.82 22.27
CA ALA A 106 -1.85 7.85 22.61
C ALA A 106 -0.93 7.43 23.78
N ARG A 107 -1.45 6.79 24.83
CA ARG A 107 -0.69 6.36 26.02
C ARG A 107 0.28 5.21 25.75
N LEU A 108 -0.12 4.22 24.95
CA LEU A 108 0.78 3.16 24.46
C LEU A 108 1.90 3.78 23.61
N SER A 109 1.55 4.72 22.73
CA SER A 109 2.54 5.50 21.97
C SER A 109 3.47 6.33 22.86
N TYR A 110 2.96 6.94 23.95
CA TYR A 110 3.70 7.79 24.88
C TYR A 110 4.75 7.02 25.69
N ARG A 111 4.45 5.78 26.13
CA ARG A 111 5.46 4.93 26.78
C ARG A 111 6.56 4.50 25.82
N VAL A 112 6.20 4.16 24.58
CA VAL A 112 7.19 3.91 23.53
C VAL A 112 8.05 5.16 23.28
N GLU A 113 7.47 6.36 23.24
CA GLU A 113 8.22 7.63 23.13
C GLU A 113 9.17 7.90 24.32
N GLN A 114 8.91 7.36 25.52
CA GLN A 114 9.83 7.44 26.66
C GLN A 114 10.97 6.42 26.62
N GLU A 115 10.74 5.22 26.08
CA GLU A 115 11.75 4.16 25.98
C GLU A 115 12.62 4.26 24.71
N VAL A 116 12.13 4.91 23.64
CA VAL A 116 12.88 5.15 22.40
C VAL A 116 14.19 5.92 22.63
N PRO A 117 14.25 6.99 23.46
CA PRO A 117 15.51 7.62 23.84
C PRO A 117 16.52 6.68 24.51
N GLU A 118 16.07 5.75 25.36
CA GLU A 118 16.95 4.77 26.02
C GLU A 118 17.44 3.71 25.03
N LEU A 119 16.56 3.24 24.13
CA LEU A 119 16.91 2.33 23.04
C LEU A 119 17.95 2.96 22.09
N ILE A 120 17.72 4.19 21.63
CA ILE A 120 18.65 4.93 20.77
C ILE A 120 19.94 5.24 21.53
N ALA A 121 19.91 5.53 22.83
CA ALA A 121 21.10 5.73 23.64
C ALA A 121 21.94 4.45 23.80
N GLY A 122 21.29 3.29 23.99
CA GLY A 122 21.94 1.98 24.04
C GLY A 122 22.57 1.56 22.71
N LEU A 123 21.92 1.90 21.59
CA LEU A 123 22.38 1.64 20.23
C LEU A 123 23.27 2.75 19.65
N ARG A 124 23.57 3.83 20.41
CA ARG A 124 24.33 4.99 19.92
C ARG A 124 25.77 4.66 19.49
N ASN A 125 26.31 3.53 19.95
CA ASN A 125 27.63 3.03 19.57
C ASN A 125 27.56 1.85 18.59
N ASP A 126 26.36 1.50 18.08
CA ASP A 126 26.14 0.38 17.17
C ASP A 126 25.57 0.87 15.80
N PRO A 127 26.44 1.09 14.81
CA PRO A 127 26.08 1.54 13.46
C PRO A 127 25.08 0.65 12.75
N ASP A 128 25.36 -0.65 12.79
CA ASP A 128 24.66 -1.66 12.01
C ASP A 128 23.29 -1.91 12.65
N ALA A 129 23.22 -1.93 13.98
CA ALA A 129 21.94 -2.00 14.68
C ALA A 129 21.12 -0.71 14.52
N LEU A 130 21.73 0.47 14.39
CA LEU A 130 21.00 1.70 14.09
C LEU A 130 20.50 1.75 12.64
N ALA A 131 21.33 1.36 11.66
CA ALA A 131 20.92 1.24 10.26
C ALA A 131 19.84 0.18 10.07
N PHE A 132 19.99 -0.99 10.71
CA PHE A 132 19.00 -2.06 10.70
C PHE A 132 17.72 -1.69 11.47
N LEU A 133 17.82 -0.98 12.60
CA LEU A 133 16.65 -0.39 13.28
C LEU A 133 15.90 0.52 12.32
N LEU A 134 16.58 1.47 11.69
CA LEU A 134 15.97 2.42 10.76
C LEU A 134 15.37 1.72 9.52
N ALA A 135 16.05 0.72 8.96
CA ALA A 135 15.53 -0.08 7.86
C ALA A 135 14.30 -0.90 8.29
N ALA A 136 14.33 -1.57 9.44
CA ALA A 136 13.19 -2.29 9.99
C ALA A 136 12.02 -1.34 10.32
N CYS A 137 12.29 -0.10 10.73
CA CYS A 137 11.26 0.92 10.95
C CYS A 137 10.61 1.39 9.64
N VAL A 138 11.34 1.38 8.52
CA VAL A 138 10.85 1.81 7.20
C VAL A 138 10.13 0.68 6.47
N TYR A 139 10.67 -0.53 6.57
CA TYR A 139 10.26 -1.73 5.83
C TYR A 139 9.60 -2.78 6.73
N GLU A 140 8.94 -2.34 7.81
CA GLU A 140 8.16 -3.18 8.73
C GLU A 140 7.16 -4.07 7.96
N GLY A 141 7.21 -5.38 8.18
CA GLY A 141 6.35 -6.35 7.48
C GLY A 141 6.83 -6.84 6.11
N LEU A 142 8.00 -6.40 5.62
CA LEU A 142 8.69 -6.98 4.45
C LEU A 142 9.67 -8.10 4.85
N ASP A 143 10.15 -8.86 3.86
CA ASP A 143 11.13 -9.95 4.07
C ASP A 143 12.45 -9.44 4.68
N TYR A 144 12.98 -10.18 5.66
CA TYR A 144 14.21 -9.82 6.36
C TYR A 144 15.43 -9.60 5.44
N ARG A 145 15.46 -10.19 4.23
CA ARG A 145 16.52 -9.97 3.24
C ARG A 145 16.43 -8.59 2.62
N ILE A 146 15.23 -8.15 2.27
CA ILE A 146 14.95 -6.80 1.77
C ILE A 146 15.32 -5.76 2.83
N VAL A 147 14.86 -5.96 4.07
CA VAL A 147 15.20 -5.09 5.21
C VAL A 147 16.72 -4.99 5.40
N ARG A 148 17.43 -6.11 5.23
CA ARG A 148 18.89 -6.16 5.35
C ARG A 148 19.60 -5.48 4.18
N GLU A 149 19.24 -5.76 2.94
CA GLU A 149 19.85 -5.15 1.76
C GLU A 149 19.70 -3.62 1.77
N GLU A 150 18.55 -3.13 2.20
CA GLU A 150 18.32 -1.69 2.38
C GLU A 150 19.04 -1.09 3.60
N ALA A 151 19.27 -1.87 4.68
CA ALA A 151 20.13 -1.48 5.80
C ALA A 151 21.62 -1.40 5.38
N ASP A 152 22.11 -2.40 4.66
CA ASP A 152 23.47 -2.44 4.11
C ASP A 152 23.66 -1.24 3.13
N ARG A 153 22.66 -0.92 2.31
CA ARG A 153 22.66 0.27 1.44
C ARG A 153 22.58 1.60 2.20
N LEU A 154 21.86 1.67 3.32
CA LEU A 154 21.87 2.84 4.22
C LEU A 154 23.25 3.04 4.86
N LEU A 155 23.91 1.94 5.24
CA LEU A 155 25.27 1.92 5.79
C LEU A 155 26.29 2.42 4.75
N GLU A 156 26.26 1.93 3.51
CA GLU A 156 27.10 2.42 2.42
C GLU A 156 26.89 3.93 2.16
N LEU A 157 25.64 4.38 2.06
CA LEU A 157 25.28 5.78 1.87
C LEU A 157 25.51 6.67 3.11
N SER A 158 25.85 6.10 4.27
CA SER A 158 26.28 6.87 5.44
C SER A 158 27.71 7.39 5.30
N GLU A 159 28.50 6.86 4.36
CA GLU A 159 29.91 7.23 4.13
C GLU A 159 30.74 7.14 5.42
N GLY A 160 30.40 6.16 6.26
CA GLY A 160 31.04 5.89 7.55
C GLY A 160 30.27 6.35 8.78
N ARG A 161 29.42 7.38 8.70
CA ARG A 161 28.97 8.26 9.80
C ARG A 161 28.23 7.66 11.03
N LEU A 162 28.12 6.35 11.15
CA LEU A 162 27.30 5.64 12.15
C LEU A 162 28.12 4.95 13.29
N THR A 163 29.46 4.99 13.32
CA THR A 163 30.27 3.74 13.45
C THR A 163 31.53 4.07 14.38
N ALA A 164 32.22 3.20 15.18
CA ALA A 164 32.98 3.60 16.42
C ALA A 164 34.56 3.74 16.62
N VAL A 165 35.55 3.03 16.00
CA VAL A 165 37.06 3.18 16.20
C VAL A 165 37.99 3.31 14.91
N LEU A 166 38.73 4.44 14.67
CA LEU A 166 39.32 4.87 13.34
C LEU A 166 40.66 4.19 13.04
N PRO A 167 40.83 3.47 11.90
CA PRO A 167 42.15 3.07 11.46
C PRO A 167 42.91 4.28 10.89
N VAL A 168 43.96 4.71 11.58
CA VAL A 168 44.89 5.74 11.08
C VAL A 168 45.98 5.05 10.25
N THR A 169 46.01 5.31 8.96
CA THR A 169 47.14 4.97 8.07
C THR A 169 48.16 6.11 8.08
N ASP A 170 49.08 6.08 9.05
CA ASP A 170 50.30 6.92 9.04
C ASP A 170 51.52 6.05 8.74
N SER A 171 52.39 6.55 7.86
CA SER A 171 53.51 5.82 7.24
C SER A 171 54.69 5.47 8.17
N GLU A 172 54.65 5.88 9.46
CA GLU A 172 55.85 5.96 10.33
C GLU A 172 55.71 5.25 11.70
N GLY A 173 54.94 4.15 11.75
CA GLY A 173 55.29 2.99 12.59
C GLY A 173 55.43 3.15 14.11
N THR A 174 54.92 4.22 14.73
CA THR A 174 55.00 4.46 16.18
C THR A 174 53.66 4.22 16.88
N ARG A 175 53.62 3.29 17.83
CA ARG A 175 52.43 3.00 18.64
C ARG A 175 52.09 4.16 19.57
N ASN A 176 50.98 4.84 19.30
CA ASN A 176 50.30 5.72 20.25
C ASN A 176 48.80 5.43 20.29
N LYS A 177 48.15 5.89 21.37
CA LYS A 177 46.80 5.49 21.82
C LYS A 177 45.75 5.42 20.70
N GLU A 178 44.93 4.37 20.78
CA GLU A 178 43.67 4.21 20.03
C GLU A 178 42.86 5.52 20.00
N ARG A 179 42.36 5.90 18.83
CA ARG A 179 41.42 7.01 18.65
C ARG A 179 40.07 6.46 18.18
N PRO A 180 38.93 6.93 18.74
CA PRO A 180 37.62 6.57 18.21
C PRO A 180 37.46 7.00 16.74
N ASN A 181 36.69 6.23 15.98
CA ASN A 181 36.21 6.54 14.64
C ASN A 181 34.97 7.40 14.87
N PRO A 182 34.76 8.43 14.06
CA PRO A 182 33.44 8.68 13.49
C PRO A 182 32.79 7.46 12.78
N ASP A 183 33.58 6.47 12.30
CA ASP A 183 33.20 5.42 11.33
C ASP A 183 33.61 3.84 11.47
N PHE A 184 33.49 3.04 12.58
CA PHE A 184 33.73 1.52 12.67
C PHE A 184 32.65 0.47 13.15
N ILE A 185 32.66 -0.76 12.60
CA ILE A 185 31.68 -1.90 12.63
C ILE A 185 32.16 -3.15 13.43
N PHE A 186 31.25 -3.96 14.07
CA PHE A 186 31.28 -5.46 13.96
C PHE A 186 30.23 -6.31 14.74
N ARG A 187 29.57 -7.22 13.98
CA ARG A 187 29.19 -8.63 14.29
C ARG A 187 28.31 -8.95 15.52
N ARG A 188 26.99 -9.07 15.26
CA ARG A 188 26.11 -10.07 15.89
C ARG A 188 25.20 -10.77 14.86
N PRO A 189 24.79 -12.03 15.05
CA PRO A 189 23.79 -12.72 14.23
C PRO A 189 22.42 -12.03 14.26
N LEU A 190 21.63 -12.22 13.19
CA LEU A 190 20.31 -11.59 12.97
C LEU A 190 19.36 -11.68 14.18
N THR A 191 19.33 -12.82 14.87
CA THR A 191 18.51 -13.02 16.08
C THR A 191 18.89 -12.09 17.24
N GLU A 192 20.18 -11.78 17.41
CA GLU A 192 20.63 -10.83 18.44
C GLU A 192 20.39 -9.37 18.03
N LEU A 193 20.46 -9.04 16.74
CA LEU A 193 20.09 -7.71 16.23
C LEU A 193 18.60 -7.45 16.44
N LEU A 194 17.75 -8.44 16.11
CA LEU A 194 16.31 -8.43 16.37
C LEU A 194 16.01 -8.20 17.87
N HIS A 195 16.57 -9.01 18.78
CA HIS A 195 16.39 -8.76 20.23
C HIS A 195 16.91 -7.38 20.67
N ALA A 196 18.06 -6.91 20.18
CA ALA A 196 18.64 -5.62 20.56
C ALA A 196 17.76 -4.42 20.18
N VAL A 197 17.07 -4.48 19.03
CA VAL A 197 16.09 -3.47 18.61
C VAL A 197 14.67 -3.73 19.11
N ARG A 198 14.46 -4.83 19.86
CA ARG A 198 13.14 -5.37 20.22
C ARG A 198 12.23 -5.57 19.01
N ALA A 199 12.73 -6.30 18.02
CA ALA A 199 11.97 -6.87 16.92
C ALA A 199 12.04 -8.41 16.94
N SER A 200 11.07 -9.06 16.32
CA SER A 200 11.03 -10.51 16.13
C SER A 200 10.94 -10.84 14.64
N ARG A 201 11.32 -12.07 14.28
CA ARG A 201 11.09 -12.64 12.95
C ARG A 201 9.81 -13.47 13.05
N GLN A 202 8.80 -13.08 12.29
CA GLN A 202 7.53 -13.80 12.25
C GLN A 202 7.69 -15.16 11.55
N THR A 203 6.71 -16.04 11.78
CA THR A 203 6.67 -17.37 11.15
C THR A 203 6.58 -17.22 9.63
N ARG A 204 7.28 -18.10 8.90
CA ARG A 204 7.35 -18.10 7.44
C ARG A 204 5.96 -18.16 6.79
N GLU A 205 5.52 -17.05 6.20
CA GLU A 205 4.30 -16.96 5.42
C GLU A 205 4.59 -17.28 3.94
N ILE A 206 3.60 -17.82 3.22
CA ILE A 206 3.64 -17.89 1.76
C ILE A 206 2.71 -16.80 1.25
N ARG A 207 3.28 -15.72 0.71
CA ARG A 207 2.51 -14.64 0.07
C ARG A 207 2.38 -14.92 -1.42
N THR A 208 1.17 -14.70 -1.93
CA THR A 208 0.79 -14.89 -3.34
C THR A 208 0.40 -13.56 -3.98
N GLU A 209 1.00 -12.45 -3.54
CA GLU A 209 0.90 -11.16 -4.21
C GLU A 209 1.86 -11.12 -5.40
N GLY A 210 1.34 -11.41 -6.60
CA GLY A 210 2.11 -11.38 -7.85
C GLY A 210 2.01 -12.67 -8.68
N ALA A 211 2.85 -12.77 -9.71
CA ALA A 211 2.82 -13.90 -10.64
C ALA A 211 3.46 -15.20 -10.09
N TYR A 212 4.11 -15.13 -8.92
CA TYR A 212 4.81 -16.25 -8.28
C TYR A 212 4.56 -16.23 -6.77
N ALA A 213 4.46 -17.42 -6.18
CA ALA A 213 4.36 -17.56 -4.73
C ALA A 213 5.75 -17.48 -4.09
N HIS A 214 5.94 -16.53 -3.17
CA HIS A 214 7.20 -16.35 -2.44
C HIS A 214 6.98 -16.62 -0.95
N SER A 215 7.94 -17.29 -0.32
CA SER A 215 7.91 -17.47 1.13
C SER A 215 8.65 -16.33 1.81
N VAL A 216 7.92 -15.52 2.58
CA VAL A 216 8.39 -14.32 3.27
C VAL A 216 8.56 -14.63 4.75
N GLU A 217 9.62 -14.11 5.34
CA GLU A 217 9.81 -14.12 6.80
C GLU A 217 9.94 -12.68 7.27
N SER A 218 8.80 -12.10 7.67
CA SER A 218 8.68 -10.70 8.04
C SER A 218 9.40 -10.35 9.33
N VAL A 219 9.91 -9.10 9.38
CA VAL A 219 10.38 -8.48 10.62
C VAL A 219 9.27 -7.57 11.16
N ALA A 220 8.88 -7.79 12.42
CA ALA A 220 7.92 -6.97 13.16
C ALA A 220 8.55 -6.49 14.47
N PHE A 221 8.19 -5.30 14.95
CA PHE A 221 8.60 -4.89 16.29
C PHE A 221 7.80 -5.62 17.37
N VAL A 222 8.48 -5.99 18.46
CA VAL A 222 7.91 -6.64 19.67
C VAL A 222 6.95 -5.68 20.40
N ARG A 223 6.87 -4.42 20.00
CA ARG A 223 5.89 -3.44 20.48
C ARG A 223 5.22 -2.69 19.34
N HIS A 224 3.92 -2.50 19.47
CA HIS A 224 3.12 -1.79 18.48
C HIS A 224 3.62 -0.35 18.29
N ARG A 225 3.81 0.08 17.03
CA ARG A 225 4.26 1.44 16.63
C ARG A 225 5.67 1.86 17.08
N GLN A 226 6.50 0.93 17.56
CA GLN A 226 7.89 1.25 17.91
C GLN A 226 8.66 1.85 16.73
N ALA A 227 8.46 1.31 15.53
CA ALA A 227 8.95 1.85 14.26
C ALA A 227 8.67 3.35 14.07
N GLU A 228 7.40 3.72 14.28
CA GLU A 228 6.94 5.09 14.06
C GLU A 228 7.49 6.07 15.11
N ALA A 229 7.56 5.65 16.37
CA ALA A 229 8.07 6.47 17.46
C ALA A 229 9.58 6.74 17.31
N VAL A 230 10.37 5.74 16.90
CA VAL A 230 11.80 5.90 16.58
C VAL A 230 11.99 6.93 15.46
N LEU A 231 11.30 6.75 14.32
CA LEU A 231 11.42 7.65 13.18
C LEU A 231 10.97 9.07 13.53
N ARG A 232 9.89 9.23 14.30
CA ARG A 232 9.38 10.53 14.79
C ARG A 232 10.39 11.24 15.69
N HIS A 233 11.03 10.52 16.62
CA HIS A 233 12.06 11.08 17.49
C HIS A 233 13.30 11.51 16.69
N VAL A 234 13.77 10.66 15.78
CA VAL A 234 14.88 10.98 14.85
C VAL A 234 14.58 12.23 14.02
N TRP A 235 13.37 12.35 13.49
CA TRP A 235 12.99 13.50 12.65
C TRP A 235 12.89 14.83 13.39
N ARG A 236 12.59 14.80 14.70
CA ARG A 236 12.46 15.99 15.54
C ARG A 236 13.80 16.44 16.13
N GLU A 237 14.55 15.51 16.71
CA GLU A 237 15.76 15.82 17.48
C GLU A 237 17.04 15.82 16.63
N TYR A 238 17.07 15.03 15.53
CA TYR A 238 18.30 14.79 14.75
C TYR A 238 18.15 15.24 13.29
N GLY A 239 18.01 16.56 13.08
CA GLY A 239 17.79 17.16 11.75
C GLY A 239 18.78 16.71 10.66
N GLN A 240 20.07 16.54 10.98
CA GLN A 240 21.07 16.03 10.01
C GLN A 240 20.81 14.57 9.59
N LEU A 241 20.34 13.73 10.52
CA LEU A 241 19.97 12.35 10.23
C LEU A 241 18.68 12.29 9.40
N SER A 242 17.74 13.22 9.60
CA SER A 242 16.55 13.35 8.74
C SER A 242 16.91 13.68 7.27
N GLU A 243 17.91 14.52 7.02
CA GLU A 243 18.36 14.80 5.65
C GLU A 243 19.08 13.62 5.01
N LEU A 244 19.84 12.83 5.79
CA LEU A 244 20.45 11.58 5.34
C LEU A 244 19.39 10.52 4.99
N LEU A 245 18.38 10.33 5.85
CA LEU A 245 17.25 9.43 5.59
C LEU A 245 16.53 9.82 4.30
N VAL A 246 16.22 11.10 4.08
CA VAL A 246 15.60 11.53 2.83
C VAL A 246 16.48 11.27 1.60
N ARG A 247 17.81 11.41 1.71
CA ARG A 247 18.75 11.09 0.61
C ARG A 247 18.68 9.60 0.27
N TRP A 248 18.78 8.73 1.27
CA TRP A 248 18.69 7.27 1.11
C TRP A 248 17.35 6.82 0.51
N LEU A 249 16.23 7.31 1.05
CA LEU A 249 14.87 7.00 0.60
C LEU A 249 14.56 7.51 -0.83
N ARG A 250 15.34 8.45 -1.39
CA ARG A 250 15.19 8.92 -2.77
C ARG A 250 15.78 7.98 -3.82
N GLU A 251 16.76 7.18 -3.43
CA GLU A 251 17.60 6.40 -4.34
C GLU A 251 17.17 4.92 -4.45
N VAL A 252 16.02 4.59 -3.88
CA VAL A 252 15.41 3.25 -3.88
C VAL A 252 15.20 2.73 -5.31
N ASN A 253 15.52 1.45 -5.50
CA ASN A 253 15.41 0.73 -6.77
C ASN A 253 13.96 0.61 -7.28
N ARG A 254 13.79 0.21 -8.54
CA ARG A 254 12.46 0.06 -9.17
C ARG A 254 11.76 -1.22 -8.77
N ASP A 255 11.39 -1.26 -7.50
CA ASP A 255 10.54 -2.27 -6.89
C ASP A 255 9.26 -1.64 -6.34
N SER A 256 8.12 -2.26 -6.62
CA SER A 256 6.81 -1.88 -6.07
C SER A 256 6.73 -2.14 -4.57
N GLU A 257 7.38 -3.19 -4.06
CA GLU A 257 7.34 -3.57 -2.64
C GLU A 257 8.03 -2.52 -1.75
N LEU A 258 9.07 -1.87 -2.26
CA LEU A 258 9.80 -0.79 -1.56
C LEU A 258 9.12 0.57 -1.66
N THR A 259 8.45 0.83 -2.79
CA THR A 259 7.89 2.16 -3.11
C THR A 259 6.80 2.61 -2.13
N LEU A 260 5.93 1.69 -1.71
CA LEU A 260 4.81 1.98 -0.80
C LEU A 260 5.26 2.25 0.66
N PRO A 261 6.08 1.41 1.32
CA PRO A 261 6.59 1.69 2.67
C PRO A 261 7.41 2.99 2.75
N VAL A 262 8.27 3.24 1.76
CA VAL A 262 9.06 4.48 1.67
C VAL A 262 8.15 5.70 1.51
N GLY A 263 7.13 5.60 0.66
CA GLY A 263 6.08 6.62 0.54
C GLY A 263 5.36 6.87 1.86
N ARG A 264 5.00 5.81 2.60
CA ARG A 264 4.32 5.91 3.90
C ARG A 264 5.17 6.64 4.94
N VAL A 265 6.45 6.32 5.08
CA VAL A 265 7.36 7.02 5.99
C VAL A 265 7.56 8.47 5.57
N MET A 266 7.83 8.72 4.28
CA MET A 266 8.00 10.07 3.74
C MET A 266 6.75 10.94 3.91
N GLY A 267 5.56 10.34 3.90
CA GLY A 267 4.30 11.00 4.21
C GLY A 267 4.15 11.33 5.70
N ARG A 268 4.33 10.36 6.60
CA ARG A 268 4.25 10.59 8.06
C ARG A 268 5.27 11.60 8.56
N ALA A 269 6.48 11.61 7.99
CA ALA A 269 7.53 12.58 8.29
C ALA A 269 7.09 14.05 8.13
N THR A 270 6.10 14.32 7.26
CA THR A 270 5.58 15.67 7.05
C THR A 270 4.84 16.23 8.27
N SER A 271 4.16 15.38 9.05
CA SER A 271 3.48 15.80 10.29
C SER A 271 4.47 15.94 11.46
N TRP A 272 5.57 15.18 11.44
CA TRP A 272 6.59 15.22 12.51
C TRP A 272 7.49 16.45 12.45
N GLY A 273 7.88 16.87 11.24
CA GLY A 273 8.93 17.88 11.01
C GLY A 273 8.52 19.35 11.15
N GLY A 274 7.25 19.66 11.40
CA GLY A 274 6.77 20.99 11.80
C GLY A 274 6.90 22.13 10.77
N GLY A 275 5.77 22.50 10.14
CA GLY A 275 5.61 23.81 9.48
C GLY A 275 5.91 23.86 7.98
N ARG A 276 6.09 25.08 7.44
CA ARG A 276 6.03 25.41 5.98
C ARG A 276 7.00 24.65 5.05
N ARG A 277 7.93 23.87 5.57
CA ARG A 277 8.90 23.07 4.80
C ARG A 277 8.60 21.56 4.77
N ALA A 278 7.58 21.08 5.48
CA ALA A 278 7.21 19.66 5.57
C ALA A 278 7.20 18.95 4.20
N LEU A 279 6.53 19.54 3.21
CA LEU A 279 6.40 18.97 1.85
C LEU A 279 7.59 19.25 0.92
N ARG A 280 8.67 19.91 1.36
CA ARG A 280 9.88 20.18 0.56
C ARG A 280 10.50 18.89 0.04
N HIS A 281 10.53 17.86 0.88
CA HIS A 281 11.23 16.62 0.57
C HIS A 281 10.45 15.75 -0.42
N ILE A 282 9.12 15.79 -0.35
CA ILE A 282 8.17 15.19 -1.31
C ILE A 282 8.20 15.93 -2.65
N GLN A 283 8.28 17.27 -2.66
CA GLN A 283 8.35 18.04 -3.91
C GLN A 283 9.54 17.63 -4.78
N ALA A 284 10.74 17.50 -4.21
CA ALA A 284 11.91 17.05 -4.96
C ALA A 284 11.85 15.57 -5.41
N LEU A 285 11.03 14.74 -4.76
CA LEU A 285 10.69 13.39 -5.25
C LEU A 285 9.72 13.46 -6.46
N ALA A 286 8.73 14.37 -6.42
CA ALA A 286 7.76 14.59 -7.49
C ALA A 286 8.37 15.22 -8.76
N GLU A 287 9.38 16.07 -8.59
CA GLU A 287 10.15 16.72 -9.67
C GLU A 287 11.18 15.78 -10.33
N SER A 288 11.46 14.62 -9.73
CA SER A 288 12.46 13.66 -10.21
C SER A 288 12.06 13.01 -11.54
N GLU A 289 13.07 12.79 -12.39
CA GLU A 289 12.96 12.01 -13.63
C GLU A 289 12.66 10.52 -13.37
N ARG A 290 13.04 10.00 -12.20
CA ARG A 290 12.83 8.58 -11.83
C ARG A 290 11.36 8.30 -11.52
N THR A 291 10.79 7.28 -12.16
CA THR A 291 9.40 6.86 -11.91
C THR A 291 9.16 6.40 -10.46
N THR A 292 10.14 5.74 -9.84
CA THR A 292 10.10 5.34 -8.41
C THR A 292 9.92 6.54 -7.49
N SER A 293 10.77 7.57 -7.62
CA SER A 293 10.68 8.79 -6.83
C SER A 293 9.30 9.46 -6.96
N ARG A 294 8.70 9.47 -8.16
CA ARG A 294 7.34 9.99 -8.37
C ARG A 294 6.24 9.15 -7.73
N LEU A 295 6.37 7.82 -7.72
CA LEU A 295 5.43 6.92 -7.04
C LEU A 295 5.57 7.04 -5.51
N ILE A 296 6.80 7.12 -4.98
CA ILE A 296 7.07 7.42 -3.57
C ILE A 296 6.40 8.76 -3.19
N ALA A 297 6.55 9.80 -4.01
CA ALA A 297 5.89 11.09 -3.79
C ALA A 297 4.36 10.96 -3.78
N ALA A 298 3.76 10.18 -4.68
CA ALA A 298 2.32 9.95 -4.74
C ALA A 298 1.77 9.32 -3.44
N HIS A 299 2.38 8.23 -2.97
CA HIS A 299 2.01 7.60 -1.70
C HIS A 299 2.26 8.53 -0.50
N ALA A 300 3.37 9.26 -0.49
CA ALA A 300 3.67 10.23 0.56
C ALA A 300 2.65 11.38 0.63
N LEU A 301 2.10 11.82 -0.50
CA LEU A 301 1.01 12.81 -0.55
C LEU A 301 -0.32 12.23 -0.08
N GLY A 302 -0.58 10.94 -0.32
CA GLY A 302 -1.71 10.21 0.26
C GLY A 302 -1.71 10.25 1.77
N ILE A 303 -0.63 9.75 2.38
CA ILE A 303 -0.48 9.72 3.84
C ILE A 303 -0.39 11.13 4.44
N ALA A 304 0.32 12.08 3.80
CA ALA A 304 0.33 13.47 4.26
C ALA A 304 -1.07 14.14 4.19
N ALA A 305 -1.99 13.66 3.36
CA ALA A 305 -3.36 14.15 3.29
C ALA A 305 -4.30 13.49 4.32
N GLU A 306 -3.83 12.54 5.13
CA GLU A 306 -4.57 12.04 6.31
C GLU A 306 -4.54 13.08 7.45
N ASP A 307 -3.48 13.90 7.53
CA ASP A 307 -3.36 15.00 8.48
C ASP A 307 -4.32 16.16 8.10
N PRO A 308 -5.29 16.52 8.97
CA PRO A 308 -6.23 17.63 8.71
C PRO A 308 -5.59 19.00 8.50
N VAL A 309 -4.35 19.21 8.99
CA VAL A 309 -3.59 20.46 8.79
C VAL A 309 -2.95 20.50 7.40
N LEU A 310 -2.51 19.36 6.88
CA LEU A 310 -1.76 19.27 5.63
C LEU A 310 -2.63 18.99 4.39
N VAL A 311 -3.81 18.37 4.55
CA VAL A 311 -4.71 18.02 3.43
C VAL A 311 -5.03 19.20 2.50
N ALA A 312 -5.18 20.41 3.04
CA ALA A 312 -5.47 21.61 2.24
C ALA A 312 -4.28 22.03 1.37
N GLU A 313 -3.05 21.99 1.91
CA GLU A 313 -1.81 22.30 1.19
C GLU A 313 -1.47 21.20 0.17
N VAL A 314 -1.68 19.91 0.51
CA VAL A 314 -1.52 18.79 -0.44
C VAL A 314 -2.44 18.96 -1.63
N ARG A 315 -3.74 19.22 -1.39
CA ARG A 315 -4.72 19.48 -2.46
C ARG A 315 -4.34 20.68 -3.32
N TYR A 316 -3.89 21.78 -2.70
CA TYR A 316 -3.43 22.98 -3.40
C TYR A 316 -2.21 22.70 -4.29
N ARG A 317 -1.23 21.92 -3.80
CA ARG A 317 -0.06 21.50 -4.58
C ARG A 317 -0.43 20.63 -5.75
N LEU A 318 -1.25 19.59 -5.54
CA LEU A 318 -1.69 18.69 -6.62
C LEU A 318 -2.47 19.46 -7.71
N GLN A 319 -3.36 20.38 -7.33
CA GLN A 319 -4.05 21.26 -8.27
C GLN A 319 -3.08 22.14 -9.05
N ARG A 320 -2.14 22.81 -8.36
CA ARG A 320 -1.13 23.65 -9.02
C ARG A 320 -0.25 22.83 -9.97
N TRP A 321 0.23 21.66 -9.55
CA TRP A 321 1.07 20.75 -10.33
C TRP A 321 0.36 20.21 -11.57
N SER A 322 -0.94 19.93 -11.49
CA SER A 322 -1.74 19.49 -12.65
C SER A 322 -1.75 20.50 -13.81
N LEU A 323 -1.54 21.79 -13.48
CA LEU A 323 -1.49 22.91 -14.42
C LEU A 323 -0.06 23.35 -14.77
N THR A 324 0.99 22.70 -14.25
CA THR A 324 2.38 23.05 -14.60
C THR A 324 2.81 22.44 -15.94
N VAL A 325 3.77 23.09 -16.60
CA VAL A 325 4.39 22.57 -17.84
C VAL A 325 5.24 21.31 -17.57
N SER A 326 5.70 21.08 -16.33
CA SER A 326 6.57 19.94 -16.00
C SER A 326 5.83 18.60 -16.14
N PRO A 327 6.27 17.69 -17.04
CA PRO A 327 5.63 16.40 -17.20
C PRO A 327 5.85 15.48 -15.99
N HIS A 328 6.94 15.66 -15.23
CA HIS A 328 7.21 14.91 -14.00
C HIS A 328 6.19 15.24 -12.89
N LEU A 329 5.91 16.53 -12.68
CA LEU A 329 4.90 16.96 -11.72
C LEU A 329 3.49 16.49 -12.13
N ARG A 330 3.12 16.66 -13.41
CA ARG A 330 1.83 16.15 -13.95
C ARG A 330 1.70 14.63 -13.81
N THR A 331 2.78 13.88 -14.07
CA THR A 331 2.81 12.42 -13.86
C THR A 331 2.66 12.05 -12.38
N THR A 332 3.29 12.77 -11.46
CA THR A 332 3.12 12.56 -10.01
C THR A 332 1.68 12.83 -9.55
N VAL A 333 1.02 13.86 -10.12
CA VAL A 333 -0.40 14.11 -9.82
C VAL A 333 -1.27 12.94 -10.26
N ALA A 334 -1.05 12.38 -11.45
CA ALA A 334 -1.78 11.19 -11.90
C ALA A 334 -1.58 10.02 -10.94
N TYR A 335 -0.33 9.70 -10.56
CA TYR A 335 -0.06 8.63 -9.60
C TYR A 335 -0.70 8.89 -8.23
N ALA A 336 -0.70 10.13 -7.73
CA ALA A 336 -1.38 10.48 -6.47
C ALA A 336 -2.90 10.28 -6.56
N CYS A 337 -3.50 10.52 -7.73
CA CYS A 337 -4.91 10.26 -7.99
C CYS A 337 -5.27 8.76 -8.06
N GLY A 338 -4.29 7.89 -8.34
CA GLY A 338 -4.44 6.43 -8.26
C GLY A 338 -3.98 5.82 -6.93
N ALA A 339 -3.43 6.63 -6.02
CA ALA A 339 -2.92 6.22 -4.71
C ALA A 339 -3.89 6.63 -3.59
N GLU A 340 -3.48 6.50 -2.32
CA GLU A 340 -4.31 6.68 -1.13
C GLU A 340 -4.99 8.07 -1.10
N PHE A 341 -4.34 9.11 -1.64
CA PHE A 341 -4.94 10.44 -1.80
C PHE A 341 -6.22 10.40 -2.63
N GLY A 342 -6.19 9.69 -3.77
CA GLY A 342 -7.29 9.65 -4.71
C GLY A 342 -8.36 8.62 -4.36
N LEU A 343 -7.97 7.45 -3.85
CA LEU A 343 -8.92 6.42 -3.39
C LEU A 343 -9.85 6.95 -2.29
N SER A 344 -9.30 7.73 -1.36
CA SER A 344 -10.05 8.42 -0.30
C SER A 344 -10.86 9.64 -0.79
N ARG A 345 -10.60 10.16 -2.00
CA ARG A 345 -11.17 11.43 -2.52
C ARG A 345 -11.44 11.36 -4.03
N PRO A 346 -12.26 10.41 -4.52
CA PRO A 346 -12.40 10.09 -5.94
C PRO A 346 -12.84 11.30 -6.79
N ASP A 347 -13.76 12.13 -6.29
CA ASP A 347 -14.17 13.38 -6.95
C ASP A 347 -13.03 14.38 -7.19
N VAL A 348 -12.09 14.50 -6.24
CA VAL A 348 -10.93 15.39 -6.36
C VAL A 348 -9.93 14.77 -7.35
N ALA A 349 -9.68 13.48 -7.23
CA ALA A 349 -8.81 12.72 -8.12
C ALA A 349 -9.27 12.81 -9.58
N LEU A 350 -10.54 12.53 -9.86
CA LEU A 350 -11.10 12.56 -11.20
C LEU A 350 -11.06 13.97 -11.82
N ARG A 351 -11.32 15.05 -11.04
CA ARG A 351 -11.13 16.42 -11.54
C ARG A 351 -9.67 16.74 -11.90
N LEU A 352 -8.71 16.24 -11.11
CA LEU A 352 -7.28 16.39 -11.41
C LEU A 352 -6.88 15.58 -12.65
N LEU A 353 -7.35 14.34 -12.78
CA LEU A 353 -7.13 13.49 -13.96
C LEU A 353 -7.70 14.14 -15.23
N HIS A 354 -8.92 14.68 -15.18
CA HIS A 354 -9.48 15.46 -16.30
C HIS A 354 -8.62 16.68 -16.67
N THR A 355 -8.11 17.39 -15.66
CA THR A 355 -7.17 18.51 -15.87
C THR A 355 -5.87 18.07 -16.54
N LEU A 356 -5.40 16.85 -16.25
CA LEU A 356 -4.21 16.28 -16.89
C LEU A 356 -4.45 15.86 -18.34
N ILE A 357 -5.64 15.31 -18.65
CA ILE A 357 -6.08 14.95 -20.02
C ILE A 357 -6.15 16.23 -20.87
N ARG A 358 -6.80 17.28 -20.36
CA ARG A 358 -6.91 18.60 -21.00
C ARG A 358 -5.62 19.41 -21.03
N GLY A 359 -4.60 19.01 -20.27
CA GLY A 359 -3.48 19.87 -19.91
C GLY A 359 -2.64 20.31 -21.11
N VAL A 360 -2.04 21.51 -20.98
CA VAL A 360 -1.32 22.26 -22.02
C VAL A 360 -0.60 21.36 -23.03
N ARG A 361 -1.14 21.28 -24.25
CA ARG A 361 -0.44 20.74 -25.43
C ARG A 361 0.67 21.73 -25.78
N THR A 362 1.93 21.35 -25.54
CA THR A 362 3.08 22.07 -26.09
C THR A 362 3.08 21.90 -27.61
N GLU A 363 3.28 22.97 -28.38
CA GLU A 363 3.12 23.01 -29.85
C GLU A 363 4.15 22.15 -30.64
N VAL A 364 4.99 21.38 -29.95
CA VAL A 364 6.11 20.62 -30.52
C VAL A 364 5.88 19.11 -30.35
N GLY A 365 4.99 18.56 -31.17
CA GLY A 365 4.79 17.11 -31.34
C GLY A 365 4.27 16.35 -30.11
N GLU A 366 4.19 15.03 -30.24
CA GLU A 366 3.94 14.15 -29.09
C GLU A 366 5.23 13.95 -28.29
N ASP A 367 5.48 14.87 -27.34
CA ASP A 367 6.55 14.74 -26.35
C ASP A 367 6.36 13.43 -25.53
N GLU A 368 7.46 12.70 -25.29
CA GLU A 368 7.51 11.55 -24.38
C GLU A 368 6.89 11.87 -23.01
N GLY A 369 7.00 13.12 -22.56
CA GLY A 369 6.35 13.64 -21.36
C GLY A 369 4.82 13.45 -21.37
N GLN A 370 4.15 13.76 -22.49
CA GLN A 370 2.70 13.63 -22.61
C GLN A 370 2.27 12.16 -22.66
N ALA A 371 3.02 11.30 -23.36
CA ALA A 371 2.74 9.85 -23.39
C ALA A 371 2.81 9.23 -21.98
N ARG A 372 3.79 9.63 -21.16
CA ARG A 372 3.93 9.23 -19.75
C ARG A 372 2.75 9.73 -18.89
N ILE A 373 2.25 10.95 -19.13
CA ILE A 373 1.06 11.47 -18.44
C ILE A 373 -0.18 10.66 -18.83
N ARG A 374 -0.42 10.39 -20.12
CA ARG A 374 -1.55 9.57 -20.59
C ARG A 374 -1.54 8.19 -19.93
N LEU A 375 -0.39 7.50 -19.91
CA LEU A 375 -0.24 6.21 -19.25
C LEU A 375 -0.51 6.27 -17.74
N ALA A 376 0.00 7.30 -17.05
CA ALA A 376 -0.23 7.45 -15.62
C ALA A 376 -1.70 7.78 -15.29
N VAL A 377 -2.39 8.56 -16.13
CA VAL A 377 -3.84 8.83 -16.01
C VAL A 377 -4.65 7.55 -16.21
N LYS A 378 -4.31 6.74 -17.21
CA LYS A 378 -4.92 5.42 -17.44
C LYS A 378 -4.78 4.52 -16.21
N VAL A 379 -3.55 4.35 -15.69
CA VAL A 379 -3.28 3.54 -14.49
C VAL A 379 -4.06 4.04 -13.28
N ALA A 380 -4.11 5.37 -13.06
CA ALA A 380 -4.84 5.95 -11.94
C ALA A 380 -6.36 5.74 -12.03
N THR A 381 -6.92 5.86 -13.23
CA THR A 381 -8.36 5.65 -13.47
C THR A 381 -8.75 4.19 -13.30
N LEU A 382 -7.93 3.27 -13.83
CA LEU A 382 -8.10 1.82 -13.62
C LEU A 382 -8.05 1.46 -12.13
N ARG A 383 -7.11 2.03 -11.37
CA ARG A 383 -6.99 1.75 -9.93
C ARG A 383 -8.15 2.32 -9.11
N LEU A 384 -8.68 3.49 -9.46
CA LEU A 384 -9.93 4.01 -8.88
C LEU A 384 -11.12 3.08 -9.18
N PHE A 385 -11.22 2.57 -10.40
CA PHE A 385 -12.27 1.62 -10.79
C PHE A 385 -12.18 0.31 -9.98
N GLN A 386 -10.97 -0.25 -9.86
CA GLN A 386 -10.70 -1.47 -9.08
C GLN A 386 -10.95 -1.31 -7.56
N ASP A 387 -10.86 -0.10 -7.02
CA ASP A 387 -11.17 0.22 -5.61
C ASP A 387 -12.67 0.36 -5.32
N GLY A 388 -13.55 -0.16 -6.19
CA GLY A 388 -15.01 -0.08 -6.02
C GLY A 388 -15.56 1.33 -6.20
N LYS A 389 -14.96 2.14 -7.08
CA LYS A 389 -15.45 3.49 -7.46
C LYS A 389 -16.00 3.53 -8.88
N GLU A 390 -16.42 2.38 -9.43
CA GLU A 390 -16.75 2.19 -10.84
C GLU A 390 -17.82 3.18 -11.33
N GLU A 391 -18.89 3.34 -10.56
CA GLU A 391 -20.01 4.24 -10.89
C GLU A 391 -19.55 5.71 -10.97
N ILE A 392 -18.71 6.16 -10.05
CA ILE A 392 -18.18 7.53 -10.02
C ILE A 392 -17.23 7.74 -11.20
N VAL A 393 -16.35 6.78 -11.48
CA VAL A 393 -15.42 6.82 -12.62
C VAL A 393 -16.17 6.86 -13.95
N PHE A 394 -17.14 5.97 -14.14
CA PHE A 394 -17.95 5.89 -15.36
C PHE A 394 -18.84 7.13 -15.55
N GLY A 395 -19.47 7.62 -14.48
CA GLY A 395 -20.25 8.86 -14.51
C GLY A 395 -19.40 10.07 -14.91
N ARG A 396 -18.19 10.21 -14.35
CA ARG A 396 -17.24 11.26 -14.75
C ARG A 396 -16.73 11.10 -16.18
N LEU A 397 -16.55 9.88 -16.67
CA LEU A 397 -16.15 9.65 -18.06
C LEU A 397 -17.24 10.11 -19.04
N LEU A 398 -18.52 9.84 -18.73
CA LEU A 398 -19.66 10.37 -19.48
C LEU A 398 -19.75 11.90 -19.39
N ASP A 399 -19.57 12.49 -18.20
CA ASP A 399 -19.49 13.96 -18.04
C ASP A 399 -18.46 14.53 -19.01
N TRP A 400 -17.22 14.01 -19.02
CA TRP A 400 -16.13 14.53 -19.85
C TRP A 400 -16.37 14.35 -21.34
N LEU A 401 -16.93 13.22 -21.77
CA LEU A 401 -17.31 12.96 -23.15
C LEU A 401 -18.46 13.87 -23.64
N SER A 402 -19.31 14.37 -22.72
CA SER A 402 -20.34 15.35 -23.05
C SER A 402 -19.83 16.80 -23.14
N MET A 403 -18.60 17.05 -22.69
CA MET A 403 -17.94 18.36 -22.78
C MET A 403 -17.12 18.44 -24.07
N ASP A 404 -17.48 19.36 -24.96
CA ASP A 404 -16.84 19.66 -26.26
C ASP A 404 -15.37 20.18 -26.14
N GLU A 405 -14.78 20.10 -24.95
CA GLU A 405 -13.44 20.59 -24.60
C GLU A 405 -12.43 19.46 -24.32
N ALA A 406 -12.86 18.20 -24.39
CA ALA A 406 -12.04 17.02 -24.09
C ALA A 406 -11.66 16.23 -25.35
N ASP A 407 -10.51 15.54 -25.28
CA ASP A 407 -10.00 14.68 -26.34
C ASP A 407 -10.80 13.37 -26.37
N ALA A 408 -11.90 13.36 -27.11
CA ALA A 408 -12.87 12.26 -27.11
C ALA A 408 -12.24 10.91 -27.48
N GLU A 409 -11.27 10.89 -28.40
CA GLU A 409 -10.52 9.69 -28.77
C GLU A 409 -9.77 9.11 -27.56
N GLN A 410 -9.02 9.96 -26.83
CA GLN A 410 -8.31 9.53 -25.63
C GLN A 410 -9.26 9.04 -24.50
N LEU A 411 -10.47 9.60 -24.42
CA LEU A 411 -11.49 9.15 -23.46
C LEU A 411 -12.12 7.81 -23.85
N LEU A 412 -12.31 7.55 -25.15
CA LEU A 412 -12.78 6.26 -25.66
C LEU A 412 -11.71 5.16 -25.57
N GLU A 413 -10.43 5.48 -25.78
CA GLU A 413 -9.32 4.57 -25.45
C GLU A 413 -9.34 4.19 -23.98
N LEU A 414 -9.48 5.18 -23.08
CA LEU A 414 -9.57 4.94 -21.64
C LEU A 414 -10.79 4.08 -21.27
N PHE A 415 -11.93 4.28 -21.94
CA PHE A 415 -13.11 3.43 -21.80
C PHE A 415 -12.85 1.98 -22.22
N GLY A 416 -12.21 1.76 -23.38
CA GLY A 416 -11.86 0.42 -23.86
C GLY A 416 -10.94 -0.35 -22.91
N GLU A 417 -10.13 0.35 -22.14
CA GLU A 417 -9.27 -0.22 -21.10
C GLU A 417 -10.05 -0.55 -19.81
N LEU A 418 -11.04 0.27 -19.44
CA LEU A 418 -11.95 -0.07 -18.34
C LEU A 418 -12.77 -1.33 -18.65
N LEU A 419 -13.17 -1.56 -19.91
CA LEU A 419 -13.87 -2.78 -20.34
C LEU A 419 -13.06 -4.07 -20.13
N GLN A 420 -11.75 -4.01 -19.86
CA GLN A 420 -10.96 -5.18 -19.46
C GLN A 420 -11.28 -5.65 -18.02
N LEU A 421 -12.09 -4.89 -17.26
CA LEU A 421 -12.55 -5.20 -15.89
C LEU A 421 -14.07 -5.45 -15.92
N PRO A 422 -14.53 -6.66 -16.28
CA PRO A 422 -15.90 -6.85 -16.74
C PRO A 422 -16.94 -6.86 -15.61
N GLU A 423 -16.57 -7.21 -14.38
CA GLU A 423 -17.47 -7.52 -13.25
C GLU A 423 -18.54 -6.45 -12.96
N TRP A 424 -18.20 -5.17 -13.10
CA TRP A 424 -19.16 -4.07 -12.92
C TRP A 424 -20.07 -3.88 -14.13
N PHE A 425 -19.51 -3.90 -15.34
CA PHE A 425 -20.28 -3.76 -16.58
C PHE A 425 -21.25 -4.93 -16.77
N GLN A 426 -20.84 -6.15 -16.43
CA GLN A 426 -21.68 -7.36 -16.43
C GLN A 426 -22.96 -7.13 -15.61
N ARG A 427 -22.83 -6.71 -14.35
CA ARG A 427 -23.96 -6.43 -13.46
C ARG A 427 -24.93 -5.41 -14.09
N GLN A 428 -24.41 -4.28 -14.56
CA GLN A 428 -25.24 -3.22 -15.14
C GLN A 428 -25.95 -3.63 -16.44
N LEU A 429 -25.34 -4.50 -17.27
CA LEU A 429 -25.94 -5.03 -18.49
C LEU A 429 -26.92 -6.20 -18.21
N ALA A 430 -26.68 -6.96 -17.13
CA ALA A 430 -27.51 -8.10 -16.70
C ALA A 430 -28.82 -7.70 -16.00
N ASP A 431 -28.97 -6.45 -15.57
CA ASP A 431 -30.13 -5.97 -14.78
C ASP A 431 -31.05 -4.97 -15.51
N GLU A 432 -30.88 -4.75 -16.82
CA GLU A 432 -31.65 -3.79 -17.66
C GLU A 432 -31.67 -2.34 -17.13
N THR A 433 -30.62 -1.93 -16.42
CA THR A 433 -30.55 -0.60 -15.80
C THR A 433 -30.42 0.52 -16.83
N ASP A 434 -30.78 1.75 -16.43
CA ASP A 434 -30.46 2.96 -17.22
C ASP A 434 -28.97 3.05 -17.53
N GLN A 435 -28.12 2.64 -16.59
CA GLN A 435 -26.67 2.60 -16.75
C GLN A 435 -26.23 1.57 -17.79
N GLY A 436 -26.87 0.40 -17.86
CA GLY A 436 -26.68 -0.58 -18.95
C GLY A 436 -26.96 0.00 -20.35
N ARG A 437 -27.95 0.91 -20.47
CA ARG A 437 -28.22 1.64 -21.72
C ARG A 437 -27.11 2.63 -22.07
N LEU A 438 -26.60 3.37 -21.08
CA LEU A 438 -25.47 4.29 -21.26
C LEU A 438 -24.17 3.55 -21.64
N ILE A 439 -23.88 2.43 -20.97
CA ILE A 439 -22.75 1.53 -21.30
C ILE A 439 -22.87 1.05 -22.76
N THR A 440 -24.05 0.56 -23.17
CA THR A 440 -24.30 0.12 -24.55
C THR A 440 -24.08 1.26 -25.56
N GLY A 441 -24.54 2.48 -25.25
CA GLY A 441 -24.32 3.65 -26.08
C GLY A 441 -22.83 4.00 -26.24
N LEU A 442 -22.08 3.97 -25.13
CA LEU A 442 -20.65 4.27 -25.14
C LEU A 442 -19.83 3.18 -25.87
N ILE A 443 -20.22 1.90 -25.73
CA ILE A 443 -19.64 0.80 -26.52
C ILE A 443 -19.83 1.02 -28.02
N ARG A 444 -21.02 1.42 -28.48
CA ARG A 444 -21.25 1.76 -29.90
C ARG A 444 -20.32 2.87 -30.36
N TRP A 445 -20.21 3.97 -29.60
CA TRP A 445 -19.34 5.08 -29.96
C TRP A 445 -17.86 4.63 -30.02
N SER A 446 -17.41 3.87 -29.03
CA SER A 446 -16.05 3.33 -28.95
C SER A 446 -15.72 2.33 -30.07
N LEU A 447 -16.71 1.60 -30.60
CA LEU A 447 -16.54 0.75 -31.79
C LEU A 447 -16.56 1.53 -33.11
N ASN A 448 -17.25 2.68 -33.18
CA ASN A 448 -17.31 3.50 -34.39
C ASN A 448 -16.18 4.55 -34.48
N SER A 449 -15.35 4.69 -33.44
CA SER A 449 -14.09 5.46 -33.48
C SER A 449 -12.90 4.54 -33.75
N ASP A 450 -12.11 4.85 -34.78
CA ASP A 450 -11.00 4.00 -35.23
C ASP A 450 -9.88 3.87 -34.18
N SER A 451 -9.62 4.90 -33.36
CA SER A 451 -8.62 4.88 -32.29
C SER A 451 -8.95 3.87 -31.17
N SER A 452 -10.23 3.72 -30.84
CA SER A 452 -10.70 2.87 -29.74
C SER A 452 -11.26 1.51 -30.18
N PHE A 453 -11.49 1.30 -31.49
CA PHE A 453 -12.08 0.06 -32.01
C PHE A 453 -11.30 -1.18 -31.56
N ASP A 454 -9.98 -1.23 -31.75
CA ASP A 454 -9.18 -2.44 -31.48
C ASP A 454 -9.18 -2.85 -30.00
N VAL A 455 -9.15 -1.87 -29.09
CA VAL A 455 -9.19 -2.11 -27.63
C VAL A 455 -10.58 -2.57 -27.21
N THR A 456 -11.63 -1.90 -27.70
CA THR A 456 -13.03 -2.22 -27.42
C THR A 456 -13.43 -3.58 -27.97
N CYS A 457 -13.10 -3.86 -29.23
CA CYS A 457 -13.34 -5.13 -29.89
C CYS A 457 -12.67 -6.28 -29.13
N ARG A 458 -11.38 -6.12 -28.77
CA ARG A 458 -10.65 -7.12 -27.98
C ARG A 458 -11.31 -7.41 -26.62
N ALA A 459 -11.79 -6.38 -25.91
CA ALA A 459 -12.55 -6.57 -24.67
C ALA A 459 -13.81 -7.42 -24.89
N LEU A 460 -14.61 -7.08 -25.91
CA LEU A 460 -15.87 -7.77 -26.19
C LEU A 460 -15.69 -9.20 -26.71
N LEU A 461 -14.64 -9.47 -27.49
CA LEU A 461 -14.27 -10.84 -27.88
C LEU A 461 -13.84 -11.67 -26.66
N HIS A 462 -13.10 -11.06 -25.73
CA HIS A 462 -12.71 -11.71 -24.47
C HIS A 462 -13.93 -12.01 -23.58
N TRP A 463 -14.88 -11.07 -23.48
CA TRP A 463 -16.16 -11.27 -22.79
C TRP A 463 -16.98 -12.42 -23.41
N ALA A 464 -17.01 -12.54 -24.74
CA ALA A 464 -17.71 -13.62 -25.45
C ALA A 464 -17.06 -15.01 -25.23
N ASP A 465 -15.73 -15.08 -25.11
CA ASP A 465 -15.01 -16.31 -24.77
C ASP A 465 -15.18 -16.70 -23.30
N TRP A 466 -15.19 -15.74 -22.37
CA TRP A 466 -15.35 -16.01 -20.94
C TRP A 466 -16.80 -16.29 -20.53
N GLY A 467 -17.78 -15.70 -21.21
CA GLY A 467 -19.20 -15.89 -20.90
C GLY A 467 -19.68 -17.34 -20.97
N ARG A 468 -18.97 -18.24 -21.67
CA ARG A 468 -19.28 -19.68 -21.67
C ARG A 468 -19.09 -20.36 -20.31
N TRP A 469 -18.38 -19.71 -19.38
CA TRP A 469 -18.09 -20.21 -18.03
C TRP A 469 -18.84 -19.44 -16.92
N ASP A 470 -19.42 -18.29 -17.24
CA ASP A 470 -20.13 -17.41 -16.29
C ASP A 470 -21.48 -16.99 -16.89
N GLU A 471 -22.56 -17.50 -16.29
CA GLU A 471 -23.96 -17.25 -16.65
C GLU A 471 -24.34 -15.76 -16.60
N THR A 472 -23.74 -14.97 -15.68
CA THR A 472 -24.02 -13.54 -15.54
C THR A 472 -23.38 -12.77 -16.68
N LEU A 473 -22.11 -13.06 -16.97
CA LEU A 473 -21.40 -12.52 -18.13
C LEU A 473 -22.07 -12.95 -19.45
N SER A 474 -22.50 -14.21 -19.55
CA SER A 474 -23.23 -14.72 -20.72
C SER A 474 -24.45 -13.86 -21.03
N ARG A 475 -25.33 -13.68 -20.04
CA ARG A 475 -26.55 -12.86 -20.15
C ARG A 475 -26.25 -11.40 -20.49
N ALA A 476 -25.20 -10.83 -19.92
CA ALA A 476 -24.75 -9.47 -20.23
C ALA A 476 -24.29 -9.34 -21.70
N VAL A 477 -23.49 -10.29 -22.20
CA VAL A 477 -22.98 -10.31 -23.58
C VAL A 477 -24.11 -10.55 -24.58
N GLU A 478 -25.02 -11.50 -24.34
CA GLU A 478 -26.17 -11.75 -25.23
C GLU A 478 -27.05 -10.51 -25.39
N ARG A 479 -27.32 -9.80 -24.28
CA ARG A 479 -28.11 -8.57 -24.30
C ARG A 479 -27.39 -7.44 -25.02
N LEU A 480 -26.10 -7.24 -24.72
CA LEU A 480 -25.28 -6.25 -25.41
C LEU A 480 -25.26 -6.52 -26.91
N PHE A 481 -24.92 -7.74 -27.34
CA PHE A 481 -24.85 -8.08 -28.76
C PHE A 481 -26.23 -8.05 -29.42
N THR A 482 -27.31 -8.39 -28.72
CA THR A 482 -28.69 -8.18 -29.21
C THR A 482 -28.99 -6.69 -29.43
N ALA A 483 -28.47 -5.79 -28.59
CA ALA A 483 -28.63 -4.35 -28.76
C ALA A 483 -27.76 -3.80 -29.90
N LEU A 484 -26.50 -4.25 -30.04
CA LEU A 484 -25.61 -3.89 -31.15
C LEU A 484 -26.15 -4.40 -32.51
N ALA A 485 -26.72 -5.60 -32.54
CA ALA A 485 -27.37 -6.21 -33.71
C ALA A 485 -28.57 -5.44 -34.25
N ARG A 486 -29.16 -4.53 -33.47
CA ARG A 486 -30.27 -3.66 -33.91
C ARG A 486 -29.77 -2.39 -34.61
N SER A 487 -28.56 -1.92 -34.33
CA SER A 487 -27.99 -0.72 -34.93
C SER A 487 -27.11 -1.03 -36.13
N MET A 488 -26.24 -2.06 -36.05
CA MET A 488 -25.41 -2.54 -37.17
C MET A 488 -24.66 -1.43 -37.93
N GLN A 489 -24.17 -0.41 -37.22
CA GLN A 489 -23.31 0.62 -37.80
C GLN A 489 -21.92 0.04 -38.09
N HIS A 490 -21.02 0.83 -38.67
CA HIS A 490 -19.70 0.40 -39.15
C HIS A 490 -18.89 -0.36 -38.09
N GLY A 491 -18.86 0.16 -36.86
CA GLY A 491 -18.17 -0.45 -35.72
C GLY A 491 -18.77 -1.79 -35.28
N GLU A 492 -20.09 -1.86 -35.11
CA GLU A 492 -20.80 -3.10 -34.76
C GLU A 492 -20.67 -4.17 -35.84
N PHE A 493 -20.73 -3.77 -37.12
CA PHE A 493 -20.51 -4.67 -38.24
C PHE A 493 -19.10 -5.27 -38.22
N ARG A 494 -18.06 -4.43 -38.04
CA ARG A 494 -16.67 -4.89 -37.90
C ARG A 494 -16.49 -5.86 -36.72
N LEU A 495 -17.07 -5.54 -35.56
CA LEU A 495 -17.06 -6.44 -34.39
C LEU A 495 -17.67 -7.81 -34.72
N PHE A 496 -18.80 -7.84 -35.42
CA PHE A 496 -19.47 -9.11 -35.75
C PHE A 496 -18.74 -9.91 -36.82
N VAL A 497 -18.04 -9.26 -37.76
CA VAL A 497 -17.10 -9.95 -38.67
C VAL A 497 -15.97 -10.59 -37.88
N GLU A 498 -15.31 -9.85 -36.98
CA GLU A 498 -14.23 -10.36 -36.12
C GLU A 498 -14.68 -11.52 -35.22
N LEU A 499 -15.88 -11.43 -34.62
CA LEU A 499 -16.48 -12.52 -33.85
C LEU A 499 -16.81 -13.75 -34.72
N GLY A 500 -17.21 -13.53 -35.97
CA GLY A 500 -17.50 -14.60 -36.93
C GLY A 500 -16.24 -15.36 -37.36
N GLU A 501 -15.15 -14.63 -37.61
CA GLU A 501 -13.86 -15.15 -38.10
C GLU A 501 -13.01 -15.78 -36.99
N ARG A 502 -12.91 -15.13 -35.81
CA ARG A 502 -12.08 -15.61 -34.69
C ARG A 502 -12.81 -16.53 -33.72
N GLY A 503 -14.14 -16.48 -33.69
CA GLY A 503 -14.94 -17.20 -32.71
C GLY A 503 -14.92 -18.72 -32.90
N PHE A 504 -14.91 -19.45 -31.78
CA PHE A 504 -15.11 -20.89 -31.74
C PHE A 504 -16.56 -21.23 -31.39
N ASP A 505 -16.95 -22.49 -31.59
CA ASP A 505 -18.29 -22.95 -31.20
C ASP A 505 -18.43 -22.91 -29.67
N GLY A 506 -19.54 -22.34 -29.20
CA GLY A 506 -19.78 -22.06 -27.78
C GLY A 506 -19.38 -20.67 -27.29
N TRP A 507 -18.86 -19.77 -28.16
CA TRP A 507 -18.72 -18.35 -27.81
C TRP A 507 -20.08 -17.65 -27.70
N VAL A 508 -20.27 -16.88 -26.64
CA VAL A 508 -21.55 -16.21 -26.36
C VAL A 508 -21.85 -15.15 -27.43
N GLY A 509 -23.09 -15.13 -27.91
CA GLY A 509 -23.54 -14.20 -28.92
C GLY A 509 -23.02 -14.44 -30.34
N ARG A 510 -22.26 -15.53 -30.59
CA ARG A 510 -21.82 -15.92 -31.95
C ARG A 510 -23.00 -16.08 -32.91
N ASP A 511 -24.07 -16.74 -32.47
CA ASP A 511 -25.27 -16.94 -33.28
C ASP A 511 -26.05 -15.63 -33.51
N ILE A 512 -25.98 -14.68 -32.58
CA ILE A 512 -26.56 -13.34 -32.76
C ILE A 512 -25.81 -12.61 -33.88
N ALA A 513 -24.48 -12.59 -33.84
CA ALA A 513 -23.65 -11.97 -34.87
C ALA A 513 -23.84 -12.64 -36.24
N ARG A 514 -23.80 -13.99 -36.32
CA ARG A 514 -24.02 -14.74 -37.56
C ARG A 514 -25.41 -14.46 -38.15
N THR A 515 -26.45 -14.44 -37.32
CA THR A 515 -27.82 -14.11 -37.74
C THR A 515 -27.90 -12.67 -38.27
N SER A 516 -27.27 -11.73 -37.59
CA SER A 516 -27.30 -10.31 -37.95
C SER A 516 -26.55 -10.02 -39.25
N LEU A 517 -25.36 -10.61 -39.42
CA LEU A 517 -24.59 -10.55 -40.67
C LEU A 517 -25.35 -11.17 -41.85
N ASN A 518 -26.10 -12.26 -41.63
CA ASN A 518 -26.94 -12.85 -42.68
C ASN A 518 -28.11 -11.93 -43.06
N ARG A 519 -28.82 -11.35 -42.07
CA ARG A 519 -29.90 -10.37 -42.33
C ARG A 519 -29.38 -9.15 -43.10
N TRP A 520 -28.23 -8.62 -42.71
CA TRP A 520 -27.57 -7.52 -43.40
C TRP A 520 -27.22 -7.88 -44.85
N ARG A 521 -26.61 -9.07 -45.09
CA ARG A 521 -26.30 -9.58 -46.44
C ARG A 521 -27.54 -9.79 -47.31
N ASN A 522 -28.67 -10.15 -46.71
CA ASN A 522 -29.94 -10.34 -47.41
C ASN A 522 -30.70 -9.02 -47.65
N GLY A 523 -30.24 -7.88 -47.12
CA GLY A 523 -30.95 -6.61 -47.17
C GLY A 523 -32.21 -6.55 -46.26
N GLU A 524 -32.33 -7.46 -45.29
CA GLU A 524 -33.47 -7.53 -44.37
C GLU A 524 -33.42 -6.44 -43.28
N GLN A 525 -32.24 -5.83 -43.07
CA GLN A 525 -32.08 -4.63 -42.24
C GLN A 525 -32.01 -3.40 -43.15
N GLY A 526 -33.18 -2.79 -43.39
CA GLY A 526 -33.30 -1.55 -44.15
C GLY A 526 -32.85 -0.33 -43.35
N GLU A 527 -32.16 0.57 -44.06
CA GLU A 527 -31.93 1.99 -43.72
C GLU A 527 -31.18 2.32 -42.40
N ALA A 528 -29.85 2.29 -42.51
CA ALA A 528 -29.01 3.35 -41.95
C ALA A 528 -27.93 3.69 -42.99
N ALA A 529 -28.21 4.70 -43.82
CA ALA A 529 -27.26 5.31 -44.76
C ALA A 529 -26.61 6.55 -44.15
#